data_AF-A0A2D4LUY7-F1
#
_entry.id   AF-A0A2D4LUY7-F1
#
_cell.length_a   1.000
_cell.length_b   1.000
_cell.length_c   1.000
_cell.angle_alpha   90.00
_cell.angle_beta   90.00
_cell.angle_gamma   90.00
#
_symmetry.space_group_name_H-M   'P 1'
#
loop_
_entity.id
_entity.type
_entity.pdbx_description
1 polymer ?
#
loop_
_entity_poly.entity_id
_entity_poly.type
_entity_poly.pdbx_seq_one_letter_code
_entity_poly.pdbx_strand_id
1 'polypeptide(L)'
;SLPCQFSFVDSTEGLSFTWEREDIKEEHEVEDDDFYKYFVGLHDFYQFYPKLIYSFSNNMEQVEERNSLYEGRVWVDEEEIPEGSLTLMLDQVQFSDEAMYICKATNSRGRGSRKMKLVVE
;
A
#
# COMPACT_ATOMS: atom_id res chain seq x y z
N SER A 1 -1.42 -4.04 -11.79
CA SER A 1 -1.66 -4.84 -10.57
C SER A 1 -0.37 -4.95 -9.78
N LEU A 2 -0.47 -5.11 -8.47
CA LEU A 2 0.64 -5.23 -7.54
C LEU A 2 0.53 -6.61 -6.87
N PRO A 3 1.30 -7.62 -7.34
CA PRO A 3 1.19 -8.99 -6.84
C PRO A 3 1.74 -9.15 -5.42
N CYS A 4 1.03 -9.91 -4.59
CA CYS A 4 1.53 -10.30 -3.27
C CYS A 4 1.04 -11.70 -2.90
N GLN A 5 1.98 -12.62 -2.67
CA GLN A 5 1.68 -14.01 -2.37
C GLN A 5 2.31 -14.44 -1.04
N PHE A 6 1.50 -15.07 -0.19
CA PHE A 6 1.94 -15.80 0.99
C PHE A 6 1.58 -17.28 0.91
N SER A 7 2.26 -18.06 1.74
CA SER A 7 1.89 -19.45 2.02
C SER A 7 1.68 -19.56 3.52
N PHE A 8 0.54 -20.10 3.93
CA PHE A 8 0.21 -20.24 5.34
C PHE A 8 0.54 -21.64 5.83
N VAL A 9 1.13 -21.72 7.02
CA VAL A 9 1.39 -22.99 7.69
C VAL A 9 0.12 -23.38 8.46
N ASP A 10 -0.63 -24.30 7.87
CA ASP A 10 -1.74 -25.08 8.45
C ASP A 10 -2.98 -24.31 8.95
N SER A 11 -3.05 -22.98 8.84
CA SER A 11 -4.25 -22.21 9.22
C SER A 11 -4.31 -20.80 8.61
N THR A 12 -5.51 -20.38 8.21
CA THR A 12 -5.88 -18.99 7.88
C THR A 12 -6.76 -18.37 8.98
N GLU A 13 -6.86 -19.01 10.15
CA GLU A 13 -7.64 -18.51 11.27
C GLU A 13 -7.09 -17.17 11.77
N GLY A 14 -7.99 -16.18 11.89
CA GLY A 14 -7.62 -14.83 12.27
C GLY A 14 -6.76 -14.11 11.22
N LEU A 15 -6.87 -14.51 9.95
CA LEU A 15 -6.17 -13.84 8.85
C LEU A 15 -6.60 -12.37 8.79
N SER A 16 -5.60 -11.50 8.82
CA SER A 16 -5.73 -10.11 8.44
C SER A 16 -4.60 -9.74 7.50
N PHE A 17 -4.86 -8.84 6.57
CA PHE A 17 -3.83 -8.29 5.73
C PHE A 17 -4.08 -6.83 5.38
N THR A 18 -3.00 -6.14 5.03
CA THR A 18 -3.02 -4.74 4.66
C THR A 18 -2.15 -4.49 3.44
N TRP A 19 -2.54 -3.47 2.67
CA TRP A 19 -1.67 -2.77 1.75
C TRP A 19 -1.39 -1.38 2.30
N GLU A 20 -0.12 -1.01 2.34
CA GLU A 20 0.34 0.29 2.77
C GLU A 20 1.24 0.92 1.69
N ARG A 21 1.18 2.24 1.59
CA ARG A 21 2.11 3.06 0.81
C ARG A 21 3.21 3.61 1.69
N GLU A 22 4.39 3.69 1.13
CA GLU A 22 5.53 4.45 1.64
C GLU A 22 6.13 5.25 0.48
N ASP A 23 6.02 6.58 0.54
CA ASP A 23 6.53 7.46 -0.51
C ASP A 23 8.06 7.36 -0.62
N ILE A 24 8.56 7.44 -1.85
CA ILE A 24 9.99 7.37 -2.13
C ILE A 24 10.60 8.71 -1.72
N LYS A 25 11.50 8.66 -0.73
CA LYS A 25 12.30 9.82 -0.35
C LYS A 25 13.45 9.94 -1.33
N GLU A 26 13.44 10.99 -2.13
CA GLU A 26 14.59 11.36 -2.94
C GLU A 26 15.36 12.47 -2.22
N GLU A 27 16.64 12.19 -1.93
CA GLU A 27 17.56 13.19 -1.43
C GLU A 27 18.12 13.95 -2.64
N HIS A 28 17.65 15.19 -2.84
CA HIS A 28 18.15 16.09 -3.88
C HIS A 28 19.00 17.18 -3.23
N GLU A 29 20.23 17.39 -3.72
CA GLU A 29 20.99 18.59 -3.41
C GLU A 29 20.36 19.76 -4.19
N VAL A 30 19.56 20.58 -3.49
CA VAL A 30 18.82 21.67 -4.11
C VAL A 30 19.60 22.97 -3.94
N GLU A 31 20.10 23.54 -5.04
CA GLU A 31 20.74 24.88 -5.02
C GLU A 31 19.73 26.02 -5.06
N ASP A 32 18.50 25.75 -5.51
CA ASP A 32 17.41 26.72 -5.66
C ASP A 32 16.43 26.64 -4.46
N ASP A 33 16.44 27.69 -3.65
CA ASP A 33 15.61 27.83 -2.45
C ASP A 33 14.10 27.76 -2.73
N ASP A 34 13.64 28.22 -3.90
CA ASP A 34 12.21 28.20 -4.24
C ASP A 34 11.78 26.82 -4.72
N PHE A 35 12.66 26.10 -5.43
CA PHE A 35 12.45 24.68 -5.73
C PHE A 35 12.46 23.81 -4.46
N TYR A 36 13.36 24.10 -3.51
CA TYR A 36 13.39 23.43 -2.20
C TYR A 36 12.08 23.59 -1.44
N LYS A 37 11.52 24.81 -1.37
CA LYS A 37 10.22 25.07 -0.71
C LYS A 37 9.07 24.29 -1.36
N TYR A 38 9.06 24.19 -2.69
CA TYR A 38 8.06 23.40 -3.42
C TYR A 38 8.17 21.91 -3.08
N PHE A 39 9.38 21.37 -3.10
CA PHE A 39 9.65 19.96 -2.77
C PHE A 39 9.30 19.61 -1.32
N VAL A 40 9.69 20.47 -0.36
CA VAL A 40 9.33 20.32 1.06
C VAL A 40 7.81 20.39 1.24
N GLY A 41 7.13 21.31 0.56
CA GLY A 41 5.67 21.42 0.60
C GLY A 41 4.96 20.16 0.06
N LEU A 42 5.47 19.55 -1.01
CA LEU A 42 4.98 18.26 -1.51
C LEU A 42 5.25 17.12 -0.53
N HIS A 43 6.45 17.06 0.06
CA HIS A 43 6.79 16.03 1.04
C HIS A 43 5.90 16.12 2.29
N ASP A 44 5.67 17.33 2.82
CA ASP A 44 4.75 17.56 3.94
C ASP A 44 3.30 17.20 3.58
N PHE A 45 2.88 17.47 2.34
CA PHE A 45 1.57 17.08 1.83
C PHE A 45 1.40 15.56 1.81
N TYR A 46 2.35 14.80 1.27
CA TYR A 46 2.28 13.33 1.24
C TYR A 46 2.43 12.69 2.64
N GLN A 47 3.21 13.31 3.53
CA GLN A 47 3.32 12.89 4.93
C GLN A 47 1.99 12.99 5.70
N PHE A 48 1.06 13.84 5.25
CA PHE A 48 -0.25 14.02 5.89
C PHE A 48 -1.25 12.90 5.54
N TYR A 49 -1.10 12.24 4.40
CA TYR A 49 -2.04 11.19 4.00
C TYR A 49 -1.82 9.92 4.81
N PRO A 50 -2.91 9.22 5.21
CA PRO A 50 -2.80 7.89 5.77
C PRO A 50 -2.03 6.96 4.82
N LYS A 51 -1.26 6.04 5.36
CA LYS A 51 -0.49 5.08 4.55
C LYS A 51 -1.33 3.90 4.10
N LEU A 52 -2.43 3.62 4.78
CA LEU A 52 -3.27 2.45 4.55
C LEU A 52 -4.04 2.58 3.24
N ILE A 53 -3.80 1.68 2.29
CA ILE A 53 -4.47 1.65 0.98
C ILE A 53 -5.65 0.70 1.00
N TYR A 54 -5.48 -0.47 1.62
CA TYR A 54 -6.50 -1.51 1.73
C TYR A 54 -6.28 -2.30 3.03
N SER A 55 -7.36 -2.75 3.65
CA SER A 55 -7.32 -3.55 4.87
C SER A 55 -8.43 -4.59 4.85
N PHE A 56 -8.11 -5.80 5.29
CA PHE A 56 -9.07 -6.89 5.46
C PHE A 56 -8.81 -7.59 6.78
N SER A 57 -9.88 -7.81 7.53
CA SER A 57 -9.87 -8.54 8.78
C SER A 57 -11.30 -8.96 9.13
N ASN A 58 -11.46 -9.92 10.04
CA ASN A 58 -12.79 -10.40 10.44
C ASN A 58 -13.64 -10.87 9.23
N ASN A 59 -12.98 -11.41 8.21
CA ASN A 59 -13.57 -11.86 6.95
C ASN A 59 -14.30 -10.78 6.13
N MET A 60 -13.86 -9.52 6.24
CA MET A 60 -14.40 -8.42 5.44
C MET A 60 -13.40 -7.27 5.28
N GLU A 61 -13.57 -6.50 4.21
CA GLU A 61 -12.86 -5.24 3.99
C GLU A 61 -13.14 -4.23 5.12
N GLN A 62 -12.08 -3.53 5.57
CA GLN A 62 -12.16 -2.42 6.52
C GLN A 62 -11.86 -1.11 5.77
N VAL A 63 -12.71 -0.10 5.96
CA VAL A 63 -12.69 1.13 5.14
C VAL A 63 -12.18 2.35 5.90
N GLU A 64 -12.09 2.26 7.21
CA GLU A 64 -11.67 3.33 8.10
C GLU A 64 -10.19 3.67 7.87
N GLU A 65 -9.85 4.95 7.98
CA GLU A 65 -8.47 5.46 7.93
C GLU A 65 -7.71 5.16 6.62
N ARG A 66 -8.41 4.75 5.57
CA ARG A 66 -7.81 4.55 4.25
C ARG A 66 -7.40 5.87 3.61
N ASN A 67 -6.33 5.78 2.85
CA ASN A 67 -5.80 6.87 2.06
C ASN A 67 -6.81 7.25 0.96
N SER A 68 -7.38 8.44 1.08
CA SER A 68 -8.39 8.95 0.14
C SER A 68 -7.89 9.14 -1.29
N LEU A 69 -6.57 9.18 -1.52
CA LEU A 69 -6.01 9.18 -2.88
C LEU A 69 -6.32 7.90 -3.66
N TYR A 70 -6.69 6.82 -2.98
CA TYR A 70 -6.98 5.51 -3.57
C TYR A 70 -8.48 5.17 -3.61
N GLU A 71 -9.33 6.06 -3.11
CA GLU A 71 -10.77 5.82 -3.04
C GLU A 71 -11.35 5.57 -4.44
N GLY A 72 -12.07 4.45 -4.59
CA GLY A 72 -12.66 4.04 -5.87
C GLY A 72 -11.66 3.57 -6.95
N ARG A 73 -10.36 3.51 -6.64
CA ARG A 73 -9.31 3.09 -7.59
C ARG A 73 -8.68 1.75 -7.25
N VAL A 74 -9.00 1.18 -6.09
CA VAL A 74 -8.37 -0.07 -5.64
C VAL A 74 -9.39 -1.14 -5.30
N TRP A 75 -9.03 -2.38 -5.63
CA TRP A 75 -9.76 -3.56 -5.24
C TRP A 75 -8.82 -4.76 -5.12
N VAL A 76 -9.28 -5.82 -4.46
CA VAL A 76 -8.62 -7.14 -4.39
C VAL A 76 -9.65 -8.22 -4.69
N ASP A 77 -9.22 -9.38 -5.17
CA ASP A 77 -10.09 -10.54 -5.28
C ASP A 77 -10.20 -11.21 -3.91
N GLU A 78 -11.37 -11.08 -3.25
CA GLU A 78 -11.53 -11.62 -1.90
C GLU A 78 -11.58 -13.16 -1.88
N GLU A 79 -11.92 -13.79 -3.01
CA GLU A 79 -11.96 -15.26 -3.13
C GLU A 79 -10.55 -15.87 -3.11
N GLU A 80 -9.54 -15.09 -3.51
CA GLU A 80 -8.14 -15.53 -3.54
C GLU A 80 -7.39 -15.34 -2.21
N ILE A 81 -7.94 -14.56 -1.26
CA ILE A 81 -7.33 -14.27 0.04
C ILE A 81 -7.01 -15.55 0.84
N PRO A 82 -7.94 -16.52 0.98
CA PRO A 82 -7.67 -17.75 1.73
C PRO A 82 -6.58 -18.61 1.10
N GLU A 83 -6.34 -18.46 -0.21
CA GLU A 83 -5.27 -19.13 -0.96
C GLU A 83 -3.91 -18.42 -0.82
N GLY A 84 -3.90 -17.24 -0.20
CA GLY A 84 -2.72 -16.45 0.08
C GLY A 84 -2.33 -15.48 -1.04
N SER A 85 -3.17 -15.29 -2.06
CA SER A 85 -3.01 -14.21 -3.02
C SER A 85 -3.71 -12.96 -2.50
N LEU A 86 -2.93 -11.90 -2.34
CA LEU A 86 -3.34 -10.60 -1.82
C LEU A 86 -3.05 -9.51 -2.84
N THR A 87 -3.24 -9.81 -4.12
CA THR A 87 -2.88 -8.92 -5.22
C THR A 87 -3.74 -7.66 -5.20
N LEU A 88 -3.11 -6.47 -5.13
CA LEU A 88 -3.81 -5.20 -5.22
C LEU A 88 -3.99 -4.81 -6.69
N MET A 89 -5.23 -4.51 -7.07
CA MET A 89 -5.54 -3.90 -8.34
C MET A 89 -5.66 -2.39 -8.11
N LEU A 90 -4.97 -1.63 -8.96
CA LEU A 90 -4.95 -0.17 -8.92
C LEU A 90 -5.31 0.33 -10.33
N ASP A 91 -6.47 0.96 -10.42
CA ASP A 91 -7.01 1.56 -11.62
C ASP A 91 -6.66 3.05 -11.71
N GLN A 92 -6.72 3.59 -12.93
CA GLN A 92 -6.43 5.01 -13.20
C GLN A 92 -5.10 5.46 -12.59
N VAL A 93 -4.02 4.71 -12.87
CA VAL A 93 -2.67 4.97 -12.37
C VAL A 93 -2.21 6.38 -12.77
N GLN A 94 -1.69 7.13 -11.81
CA GLN A 94 -1.20 8.51 -11.95
C GLN A 94 0.29 8.57 -11.56
N PHE A 95 1.00 9.63 -11.97
CA PHE A 95 2.41 9.81 -11.55
C PHE A 95 2.58 9.88 -10.03
N SER A 96 1.58 10.42 -9.31
CA SER A 96 1.56 10.42 -7.84
C SER A 96 1.36 9.03 -7.22
N ASP A 97 1.10 7.99 -8.03
CA ASP A 97 1.06 6.60 -7.60
C ASP A 97 2.48 5.99 -7.46
N GLU A 98 3.54 6.63 -7.97
CA GLU A 98 4.91 6.18 -7.74
C GLU A 98 5.26 6.19 -6.24
N ALA A 99 5.50 4.99 -5.69
CA ALA A 99 5.82 4.77 -4.29
C ALA A 99 6.34 3.35 -4.04
N MET A 100 6.75 3.09 -2.81
CA MET A 100 6.86 1.73 -2.31
C MET A 100 5.50 1.24 -1.79
N TYR A 101 5.06 0.07 -2.24
CA TYR A 101 3.85 -0.58 -1.79
C TYR A 101 4.21 -1.80 -0.95
N ILE A 102 3.61 -1.91 0.22
CA ILE A 102 3.91 -2.94 1.22
C ILE A 102 2.64 -3.72 1.49
N CYS A 103 2.63 -5.00 1.17
CA CYS A 103 1.60 -5.90 1.65
C CYS A 103 2.08 -6.59 2.94
N LYS A 104 1.20 -6.73 3.91
CA LYS A 104 1.44 -7.45 5.17
C LYS A 104 0.33 -8.44 5.39
N ALA A 105 0.64 -9.64 5.84
CA ALA A 105 -0.33 -10.65 6.24
C ALA A 105 -0.01 -11.17 7.63
N THR A 106 -1.03 -11.35 8.46
CA THR A 106 -0.90 -11.93 9.80
C THR A 106 -2.02 -12.93 10.04
N ASN A 107 -1.73 -14.01 10.76
CA ASN A 107 -2.71 -14.97 11.24
C ASN A 107 -2.33 -15.40 12.66
N SER A 108 -3.07 -16.36 13.23
CA SER A 108 -2.77 -16.93 14.56
C SER A 108 -1.39 -17.59 14.70
N ARG A 109 -0.71 -17.89 13.58
CA ARG A 109 0.58 -18.60 13.55
C ARG A 109 1.78 -17.69 13.30
N GLY A 110 1.58 -16.54 12.67
CA GLY A 110 2.70 -15.68 12.31
C GLY A 110 2.32 -14.47 11.47
N ARG A 111 3.35 -13.85 10.91
CA ARG A 111 3.27 -12.64 10.10
C ARG A 111 4.27 -12.67 8.96
N GLY A 112 3.93 -12.03 7.85
CA GLY A 112 4.80 -11.82 6.71
C GLY A 112 4.57 -10.45 6.09
N SER A 113 5.56 -9.96 5.36
CA SER A 113 5.44 -8.76 4.55
C SER A 113 6.22 -8.88 3.25
N ARG A 114 5.75 -8.20 2.20
CA ARG A 114 6.52 -7.98 0.97
C ARG A 114 6.43 -6.51 0.61
N LYS A 115 7.48 -6.03 -0.04
CA LYS A 115 7.61 -4.63 -0.47
C LYS A 115 7.95 -4.61 -1.95
N MET A 116 7.29 -3.75 -2.71
CA MET A 116 7.52 -3.56 -4.13
C MET A 116 7.59 -2.06 -4.46
N LYS A 117 8.33 -1.71 -5.50
CA LYS A 117 8.36 -0.34 -6.04
C LYS A 117 7.43 -0.27 -7.24
N LEU A 118 6.53 0.70 -7.27
CA LEU A 118 5.81 1.08 -8.49
C LEU A 118 6.49 2.32 -9.07
N VAL A 119 6.88 2.24 -10.33
CA VAL A 119 7.40 3.37 -11.13
C VAL A 119 6.41 3.60 -12.27
N VAL A 120 6.05 4.84 -12.53
CA VAL A 120 5.08 5.21 -13.56
C VAL A 120 5.81 5.93 -14.69
N GLU A 121 5.74 5.38 -15.91
CA GLU A 121 6.38 5.91 -17.13
C GLU A 121 5.38 6.65 -18.03
#